data_AF-A0A2G9TBY3-F1
#
_entry.id   AF-A0A2G9TBY3-F1
#
_cell.length_a   1.000
_cell.length_b   1.000
_cell.length_c   1.000
_cell.angle_alpha   90.00
_cell.angle_beta   90.00
_cell.angle_gamma   90.00
#
_symmetry.space_group_name_H-M   'P 1'
#
loop_
_entity.id
_entity.type
_entity.pdbx_description
1 polymer ?
#
loop_
_entity_poly.entity_id
_entity_poly.type
_entity_poly.pdbx_seq_one_letter_code
_entity_poly.pdbx_strand_id
1 'polypeptide(L)'
;LCISLSVDEMASLCDVIEKAISREDILEAISTAEASKRNGTAKVDSKGSEKIKEVEKSTTWTSDEIQLLVKASNTYPAGTVDRWVIIAEYINEHRKDKSTPPKNEKQVIRQCKAVQSMNVKLPATTQNQLGASLPDEDTWTITEQKLLEQAIKTYPASDAERWDK
;
A
#
# COMPACT_ATOMS: atom_id res chain seq x y z
N LEU A 1 9.86 8.17 17.47
CA LEU A 1 10.40 8.65 18.77
C LEU A 1 10.95 7.52 19.63
N CYS A 2 10.14 6.55 20.09
CA CYS A 2 10.57 5.58 21.11
C CYS A 2 11.69 4.58 20.71
N ILE A 3 11.91 4.40 19.41
CA ILE A 3 12.97 3.52 18.87
C ILE A 3 14.22 4.35 18.50
N SER A 4 14.10 5.68 18.50
CA SER A 4 15.08 6.58 17.89
C SER A 4 15.70 7.56 18.89
N LEU A 5 15.02 7.89 19.99
CA LEU A 5 15.55 8.71 21.07
C LEU A 5 16.26 7.83 22.09
N SER A 6 17.34 8.34 22.67
CA SER A 6 17.94 7.73 23.85
C SER A 6 16.94 7.78 25.01
N VAL A 7 17.20 6.98 26.04
CA VAL A 7 16.37 6.95 27.24
C VAL A 7 16.31 8.33 27.90
N ASP A 8 17.43 9.06 27.94
CA ASP A 8 17.50 10.42 28.48
C ASP A 8 16.73 11.45 27.64
N GLU A 9 16.83 11.36 26.31
CA GLU A 9 16.08 12.25 25.40
C GLU A 9 14.56 11.99 25.52
N MET A 10 14.16 10.73 25.69
CA MET A 10 12.76 10.38 25.93
C MET A 10 12.27 10.87 27.29
N ALA A 11 13.08 10.71 28.35
CA ALA A 11 12.74 11.19 29.68
C ALA A 11 12.54 12.72 29.66
N SER A 12 13.46 13.45 29.01
CA SER A 12 13.33 14.89 28.86
C SER A 12 12.10 15.30 28.04
N LEU A 13 11.73 14.55 27.00
CA LEU A 13 10.51 14.82 26.23
C LEU A 13 9.25 14.57 27.08
N CYS A 14 9.23 13.51 27.88
CA CYS A 14 8.12 13.22 28.79
C CYS A 14 7.94 14.35 29.83
N ASP A 15 9.02 14.87 30.41
CA ASP A 15 8.97 15.99 31.36
C ASP A 15 8.42 17.28 30.71
N VAL A 16 8.72 17.51 29.43
CA VAL A 16 8.21 18.67 28.68
C VAL A 16 6.72 18.49 28.37
N ILE A 17 6.30 17.30 27.94
CA ILE A 17 4.90 16.98 27.65
C ILE A 17 4.06 17.04 28.93
N GLU A 18 4.59 16.63 30.07
CA GLU A 18 3.89 16.70 31.37
C GLU A 18 3.61 18.15 31.80
N LYS A 19 4.50 19.09 31.42
CA LYS A 19 4.35 20.52 31.72
C LYS A 19 3.52 21.29 30.69
N ALA A 20 3.19 20.66 29.56
CA ALA A 20 2.43 21.30 28.50
C ALA A 20 0.94 21.40 28.87
N ILE A 21 0.34 22.57 28.65
CA ILE A 21 -1.04 22.88 29.06
C ILE A 21 -1.99 22.82 27.85
N SER A 22 -1.48 23.04 26.64
CA SER A 22 -2.26 22.97 25.40
C SER A 22 -1.83 21.82 24.50
N ARG A 23 -2.75 21.39 23.63
CA ARG A 23 -2.49 20.37 22.61
C ARG A 23 -1.42 20.84 21.64
N GLU A 24 -1.41 22.13 21.35
CA GLU A 24 -0.51 22.80 20.43
C GLU A 24 0.93 22.73 20.96
N ASP A 25 1.14 22.98 22.25
CA ASP A 25 2.46 22.87 22.91
C ASP A 25 3.01 21.43 22.87
N ILE A 26 2.14 20.44 23.08
CA ILE A 26 2.52 19.01 23.01
C ILE A 26 2.97 18.64 21.60
N LEU A 27 2.25 19.12 20.57
CA LEU A 27 2.60 18.87 19.18
C LEU A 27 3.92 19.56 18.77
N GLU A 28 4.17 20.77 19.28
CA GLU A 28 5.43 21.48 19.06
C GLU A 28 6.62 20.77 19.73
N ALA A 29 6.45 20.29 20.96
CA ALA A 29 7.47 19.53 21.69
C ALA A 29 7.85 18.24 20.93
N ILE A 30 6.84 17.51 20.42
CA ILE A 30 7.03 16.32 19.61
C ILE A 30 7.76 16.65 18.30
N SER A 31 7.31 17.68 17.58
CA SER A 31 7.93 18.13 16.31
C SER A 31 9.40 18.54 16.49
N THR A 32 9.71 19.23 17.60
CA THR A 32 11.09 19.66 17.93
C THR A 32 11.99 18.46 18.23
N ALA A 33 11.48 17.47 18.97
CA ALA A 33 12.20 16.22 19.23
C ALA A 33 12.44 15.40 17.95
N GLU A 34 11.50 15.41 17.00
CA GLU A 34 11.67 14.77 15.69
C GLU A 34 12.65 15.54 14.78
N ALA A 35 12.66 16.87 14.84
CA ALA A 35 13.57 17.71 14.06
C ALA A 35 15.03 17.57 14.52
N SER A 36 15.25 17.45 15.84
CA SER A 36 16.58 17.34 16.43
C SER A 36 17.33 16.06 16.01
N LYS A 37 16.62 15.01 15.57
CA LYS A 37 17.21 13.80 15.00
C LYS A 37 17.77 13.98 13.59
N ARG A 38 17.36 14.99 12.83
CA ARG A 38 17.84 15.21 11.45
C ARG A 38 19.23 15.82 11.37
N ASN A 39 19.72 16.44 12.44
CA ASN A 39 21.02 17.15 12.45
C ASN A 39 22.16 16.41 13.17
N GLY A 40 21.96 15.18 13.65
CA GLY A 40 22.91 14.45 14.51
C GLY A 40 23.83 13.43 13.85
N THR A 41 23.89 13.31 12.51
CA THR A 41 24.75 12.31 11.83
C THR A 41 25.73 12.95 10.83
N ALA A 42 26.63 13.81 11.31
CA ALA A 42 27.70 14.34 10.47
C ALA A 42 28.98 14.69 11.26
N LYS A 43 29.78 13.69 11.67
CA LYS A 43 31.27 13.68 11.84
C LYS A 43 31.74 12.22 11.89
N VAL A 44 32.08 11.58 10.76
CA VAL A 44 33.45 11.33 10.21
C VAL A 44 34.43 10.67 11.18
N ASP A 45 34.65 9.36 11.00
CA ASP A 45 36.00 8.79 10.92
C ASP A 45 36.04 7.68 9.86
N SER A 46 37.18 7.56 9.21
CA SER A 46 37.35 6.95 7.89
C SER A 46 37.66 5.46 7.97
N LYS A 47 36.99 4.62 7.14
CA LYS A 47 37.59 3.58 6.27
C LYS A 47 36.52 2.76 5.52
N GLY A 48 36.52 2.83 4.18
CA GLY A 48 36.30 1.66 3.33
C GLY A 48 34.89 1.39 2.76
N SER A 49 34.83 1.55 1.43
CA SER A 49 34.05 0.76 0.47
C SER A 49 32.60 1.15 0.15
N GLU A 50 32.41 1.36 -1.14
CA GLU A 50 31.21 1.78 -1.85
C GLU A 50 30.02 0.84 -1.62
N LYS A 51 28.90 1.41 -1.16
CA LYS A 51 27.57 0.98 -1.60
C LYS A 51 26.57 2.10 -1.35
N ILE A 52 26.23 2.81 -2.42
CA ILE A 52 25.08 3.70 -2.49
C ILE A 52 23.84 2.84 -2.19
N LYS A 53 23.34 2.92 -0.96
CA LYS A 53 21.97 2.50 -0.63
C LYS A 53 21.12 3.76 -0.72
N GLU A 54 20.39 3.88 -1.82
CA GLU A 54 19.27 4.81 -1.94
C GLU A 54 18.38 4.64 -0.70
N VAL A 55 18.36 5.69 0.11
CA VAL A 55 17.36 5.88 1.15
C VAL A 55 16.01 5.91 0.43
N GLU A 56 15.29 4.79 0.49
CA GLU A 56 13.89 4.72 0.13
C GLU A 56 13.17 5.82 0.90
N LYS A 57 12.88 6.92 0.20
CA LYS A 57 11.92 7.92 0.66
C LYS A 57 10.63 7.16 0.92
N SER A 58 10.27 7.06 2.20
CA SER A 58 8.94 6.70 2.67
C SER A 58 7.92 7.45 1.84
N THR A 59 7.40 6.79 0.80
CA THR A 59 6.51 7.44 -0.13
C THR A 59 5.19 7.61 0.58
N THR A 60 4.84 8.85 0.87
CA THR A 60 3.60 9.19 1.54
C THR A 60 2.45 8.86 0.60
N TRP A 61 1.59 7.94 1.02
CA TRP A 61 0.33 7.66 0.35
C TRP A 61 -0.76 8.45 1.05
N THR A 62 -1.43 9.29 0.29
CA THR A 62 -2.60 10.03 0.75
C THR A 62 -3.83 9.12 0.78
N SER A 63 -4.82 9.47 1.60
CA SER A 63 -6.09 8.72 1.67
C SER A 63 -6.78 8.58 0.31
N ASP A 64 -6.70 9.61 -0.53
CA ASP A 64 -7.21 9.63 -1.90
C ASP A 64 -6.52 8.58 -2.79
N GLU A 65 -5.19 8.52 -2.75
CA GLU A 65 -4.40 7.53 -3.51
C GLU A 65 -4.67 6.09 -3.02
N ILE A 66 -4.90 5.89 -1.72
CA ILE A 66 -5.28 4.57 -1.17
C ILE A 66 -6.64 4.13 -1.71
N GLN A 67 -7.62 5.03 -1.79
CA GLN A 67 -8.93 4.71 -2.35
C GLN A 67 -8.86 4.39 -3.85
N LEU A 68 -8.06 5.16 -4.61
CA LEU A 68 -7.82 4.90 -6.03
C LEU A 68 -7.14 3.53 -6.24
N LEU A 69 -6.18 3.18 -5.39
CA LEU A 69 -5.51 1.88 -5.41
C LEU A 69 -6.49 0.72 -5.18
N VAL A 70 -7.38 0.82 -4.20
CA VAL A 70 -8.40 -0.21 -3.93
C VAL A 70 -9.36 -0.34 -5.11
N LYS A 71 -9.86 0.78 -5.64
CA LYS A 71 -10.77 0.80 -6.78
C LYS A 71 -10.14 0.16 -8.02
N ALA A 72 -8.92 0.58 -8.37
CA ALA A 72 -8.19 0.04 -9.50
C ALA A 72 -7.86 -1.45 -9.32
N SER A 73 -7.50 -1.88 -8.10
CA SER A 73 -7.23 -3.29 -7.81
C SER A 73 -8.45 -4.19 -8.01
N ASN A 74 -9.66 -3.69 -7.74
CA ASN A 74 -10.90 -4.41 -8.01
C ASN A 74 -11.33 -4.35 -9.49
N THR A 75 -11.02 -3.25 -10.18
CA THR A 75 -11.38 -3.04 -11.59
C THR A 75 -10.51 -3.87 -12.53
N TYR A 76 -9.24 -4.03 -12.20
CA TYR A 76 -8.27 -4.80 -12.97
C TYR A 76 -7.93 -6.08 -12.20
N PRO A 77 -8.59 -7.23 -12.46
CA PRO A 77 -8.33 -8.49 -11.76
C PRO A 77 -6.95 -9.10 -12.13
N ALA A 78 -6.52 -10.10 -11.36
CA ALA A 78 -5.23 -10.75 -11.57
C ALA A 78 -5.22 -11.55 -12.89
N GLY A 79 -4.22 -11.30 -13.76
CA GLY A 79 -4.09 -12.03 -15.02
C GLY A 79 -2.85 -11.67 -15.84
N THR A 80 -2.38 -10.42 -15.75
CA THR A 80 -1.17 -9.96 -16.48
C THR A 80 -0.23 -9.18 -15.57
N VAL A 81 1.08 -9.19 -15.88
CA VAL A 81 2.09 -8.41 -15.17
C VAL A 81 1.85 -6.90 -15.36
N ASP A 82 1.37 -6.51 -16.55
CA ASP A 82 1.00 -5.14 -16.91
C ASP A 82 -0.12 -4.56 -16.04
N ARG A 83 -0.86 -5.39 -15.29
CA ARG A 83 -1.89 -4.94 -14.34
C ARG A 83 -1.37 -3.83 -13.43
N TRP A 84 -0.17 -3.98 -12.87
CA TRP A 84 0.35 -3.02 -11.92
C TRP A 84 0.77 -1.70 -12.58
N VAL A 85 1.16 -1.74 -13.85
CA VAL A 85 1.43 -0.56 -14.68
C VAL A 85 0.13 0.21 -14.90
N ILE A 86 -0.93 -0.46 -15.32
CA ILE A 86 -2.26 0.14 -15.52
C ILE A 86 -2.80 0.75 -14.23
N ILE A 87 -2.67 0.06 -13.09
CA ILE A 87 -3.08 0.59 -11.79
C ILE A 87 -2.27 1.84 -11.42
N ALA A 88 -0.96 1.85 -11.68
CA ALA A 88 -0.10 3.01 -11.41
C ALA A 88 -0.51 4.22 -12.27
N GLU A 89 -0.74 4.01 -13.56
CA GLU A 89 -1.24 5.05 -14.48
C GLU A 89 -2.59 5.59 -14.02
N TYR A 90 -3.53 4.72 -13.67
CA TYR A 90 -4.84 5.09 -13.15
C TYR A 90 -4.73 5.99 -11.91
N ILE A 91 -3.92 5.61 -10.92
CA ILE A 91 -3.72 6.41 -9.70
C ILE A 91 -3.09 7.77 -10.03
N ASN A 92 -2.09 7.81 -10.91
CA ASN A 92 -1.41 9.04 -11.28
C ASN A 92 -2.30 10.01 -12.07
N GLU A 93 -3.22 9.48 -12.87
CA GLU A 93 -4.19 10.26 -13.63
C GLU A 93 -5.25 10.87 -12.71
N HIS A 94 -5.76 10.08 -11.75
CA HIS A 94 -6.93 10.40 -10.93
C HIS A 94 -6.62 11.04 -9.58
N ARG A 95 -5.36 11.02 -9.12
CA ARG A 95 -4.97 11.68 -7.86
C ARG A 95 -5.25 13.18 -7.90
N LYS A 96 -5.80 13.70 -6.80
CA LYS A 96 -6.05 15.15 -6.65
C LYS A 96 -4.76 15.97 -6.55
N ASP A 97 -3.74 15.41 -5.90
CA ASP A 97 -2.45 16.06 -5.72
C ASP A 97 -1.44 15.57 -6.78
N LYS A 98 -1.25 16.38 -7.82
CA LYS A 98 -0.24 16.14 -8.86
C LYS A 98 1.15 16.69 -8.52
N SER A 99 1.31 17.35 -7.38
CA SER A 99 2.60 17.83 -6.88
C SER A 99 3.46 16.68 -6.34
N THR A 100 2.83 15.57 -5.95
CA THR A 100 3.55 14.37 -5.51
C THR A 100 4.19 13.63 -6.69
N PRO A 101 5.36 12.99 -6.51
CA PRO A 101 5.97 12.17 -7.55
C PRO A 101 5.01 11.07 -8.03
N PRO A 102 4.99 10.74 -9.34
CA PRO A 102 4.15 9.68 -9.87
C PRO A 102 4.48 8.34 -9.21
N LYS A 103 3.44 7.56 -8.91
CA LYS A 103 3.55 6.20 -8.41
C LYS A 103 3.96 5.27 -9.56
N ASN A 104 4.80 4.28 -9.25
CA ASN A 104 5.24 3.26 -10.19
C ASN A 104 4.68 1.90 -9.79
N GLU A 105 4.70 0.91 -10.69
CA GLU A 105 4.25 -0.47 -10.44
C GLU A 105 4.80 -1.03 -9.11
N LYS A 106 6.11 -0.89 -8.85
CA LYS A 106 6.73 -1.40 -7.62
C LYS A 106 6.10 -0.82 -6.35
N GLN A 107 5.76 0.47 -6.40
CA GLN A 107 5.14 1.19 -5.28
C GLN A 107 3.70 0.73 -5.07
N VAL A 108 2.96 0.53 -6.16
CA VAL A 108 1.59 -0.01 -6.15
C VAL A 108 1.57 -1.41 -5.56
N ILE A 109 2.46 -2.32 -5.97
CA ILE A 109 2.55 -3.68 -5.45
C ILE A 109 2.85 -3.65 -3.95
N ARG A 110 3.84 -2.87 -3.52
CA ARG A 110 4.22 -2.75 -2.11
C ARG A 110 3.06 -2.21 -1.28
N GLN A 111 2.37 -1.18 -1.77
CA GLN A 111 1.26 -0.58 -1.06
C GLN A 111 0.05 -1.50 -1.00
N CYS A 112 -0.28 -2.21 -2.08
CA CYS A 112 -1.37 -3.17 -2.12
C CYS A 112 -1.16 -4.28 -1.10
N LYS A 113 0.07 -4.82 -1.01
CA LYS A 113 0.46 -5.78 0.04
C LYS A 113 0.34 -5.20 1.45
N ALA A 114 0.78 -3.95 1.67
CA ALA A 114 0.68 -3.30 2.97
C ALA A 114 -0.79 -3.08 3.39
N VAL A 115 -1.65 -2.62 2.46
CA VAL A 115 -3.08 -2.41 2.70
C VAL A 115 -3.82 -3.72 2.96
N GLN A 116 -3.48 -4.81 2.26
CA GLN A 116 -4.06 -6.14 2.53
C GLN A 116 -3.59 -6.74 3.85
N SER A 117 -2.34 -6.47 4.25
CA SER A 117 -1.76 -6.96 5.51
C SER A 117 -2.38 -6.30 6.74
N MET A 118 -2.88 -5.07 6.61
CA MET A 118 -3.72 -4.46 7.64
C MET A 118 -5.14 -4.93 7.35
N ASN A 119 -5.67 -5.92 8.08
CA ASN A 119 -7.01 -6.52 7.89
C ASN A 119 -8.19 -5.55 8.10
N VAL A 120 -8.17 -4.37 7.49
CA VAL A 120 -9.29 -3.46 7.39
C VAL A 120 -10.34 -4.15 6.55
N LYS A 121 -11.35 -4.75 7.19
CA LYS A 121 -12.62 -5.09 6.57
C LYS A 121 -13.23 -3.76 6.11
N LEU A 122 -12.90 -3.34 4.90
CA LEU A 122 -13.47 -2.14 4.29
C LEU A 122 -14.98 -2.37 4.15
N PRO A 123 -15.83 -1.40 4.54
CA PRO A 123 -17.23 -1.46 4.19
C PRO A 123 -17.33 -1.49 2.67
N ALA A 124 -18.10 -2.42 2.14
CA ALA A 124 -18.35 -2.56 0.70
C ALA A 124 -18.74 -1.18 0.13
N THR A 125 -17.83 -0.57 -0.62
CA THR A 125 -18.07 0.74 -1.22
C THR A 125 -19.11 0.57 -2.33
N THR A 126 -20.16 1.37 -2.22
CA THR A 126 -21.44 1.35 -2.95
C THR A 126 -21.34 1.56 -4.47
N GLN A 127 -20.14 1.58 -5.07
CA GLN A 127 -20.01 1.65 -6.53
C GLN A 127 -20.29 0.28 -7.20
N ASN A 128 -20.44 -0.80 -6.44
CA ASN A 128 -20.90 -2.12 -6.89
C ASN A 128 -22.42 -2.33 -6.74
N GLN A 129 -23.25 -1.29 -6.82
CA GLN A 129 -24.73 -1.42 -6.84
C GLN A 129 -25.32 -1.73 -8.22
N LEU A 130 -24.53 -2.26 -9.16
CA LEU A 130 -25.05 -2.90 -10.38
C LEU A 130 -24.78 -4.42 -10.43
N GLY A 131 -24.39 -5.03 -9.30
CA GLY A 131 -24.15 -6.49 -9.23
C GLY A 131 -24.47 -7.15 -7.89
N ALA A 132 -25.16 -6.47 -6.97
CA ALA A 132 -25.43 -6.99 -5.62
C ALA A 132 -26.93 -7.21 -5.36
N SER A 133 -27.55 -8.03 -6.22
CA SER A 133 -28.63 -8.92 -5.79
C SER A 133 -28.60 -10.15 -6.69
N LEU A 134 -27.51 -10.90 -6.60
CA LEU A 134 -27.47 -12.27 -7.09
C LEU A 134 -26.89 -13.14 -5.98
N PRO A 135 -27.44 -14.35 -5.79
CA PRO A 135 -27.04 -15.28 -4.73
C PRO A 135 -25.56 -15.65 -4.87
N ASP A 136 -25.04 -16.38 -3.89
CA ASP A 136 -23.66 -16.88 -3.68
C ASP A 136 -22.97 -17.61 -4.88
N GLU A 137 -23.46 -17.42 -6.10
CA GLU A 137 -23.15 -18.14 -7.35
C GLU A 137 -21.88 -17.61 -8.07
N ASP A 138 -21.40 -16.41 -7.76
CA ASP A 138 -20.26 -15.77 -8.46
C ASP A 138 -18.91 -15.88 -7.71
N THR A 139 -18.87 -16.59 -6.58
CA THR A 139 -17.60 -16.93 -5.93
C THR A 139 -17.18 -18.31 -6.39
N TRP A 140 -16.41 -18.38 -7.48
CA TRP A 140 -15.90 -19.63 -8.04
C TRP A 140 -15.42 -20.57 -6.93
N THR A 141 -16.18 -21.63 -6.70
CA THR A 141 -15.88 -22.57 -5.63
C THR A 141 -14.66 -23.38 -6.03
N ILE A 142 -13.85 -23.80 -5.05
CA ILE A 142 -12.67 -24.64 -5.29
C ILE A 142 -13.03 -25.91 -6.10
N THR A 143 -14.26 -26.39 -5.94
CA THR A 143 -14.80 -27.54 -6.67
C THR A 143 -15.02 -27.21 -8.15
N GLU A 144 -15.67 -26.09 -8.45
CA GLU A 144 -15.85 -25.60 -9.83
C GLU A 144 -14.50 -25.30 -10.49
N GLN A 145 -13.53 -24.81 -9.72
CA GLN A 145 -12.19 -24.57 -10.23
C GLN A 145 -11.49 -25.83 -10.69
N LYS A 146 -11.52 -26.86 -9.85
CA LYS A 146 -10.98 -28.16 -10.20
C LYS A 146 -11.72 -28.79 -11.37
N LEU A 147 -13.04 -28.61 -11.45
CA LEU A 147 -13.83 -29.15 -12.55
C LEU A 147 -13.47 -28.48 -13.87
N LEU A 148 -13.29 -27.16 -13.89
CA LEU A 148 -12.83 -26.44 -15.06
C LEU A 148 -11.43 -26.91 -15.48
N GLU A 149 -10.47 -26.99 -14.55
CA GLU A 149 -9.12 -27.47 -14.85
C GLU A 149 -9.12 -28.89 -15.44
N GLN A 150 -9.99 -29.77 -14.93
CA GLN A 150 -10.18 -31.11 -15.47
C GLN A 150 -10.79 -31.09 -16.88
N ALA A 151 -11.82 -30.27 -17.13
CA ALA A 151 -12.44 -30.14 -18.44
C ALA A 151 -11.44 -29.62 -19.49
N ILE A 152 -10.65 -28.60 -19.13
CA ILE A 152 -9.59 -28.04 -19.99
C ILE A 152 -8.48 -29.08 -20.28
N LYS A 153 -8.23 -30.00 -19.35
CA LYS A 153 -7.26 -31.10 -19.55
C LYS A 153 -7.83 -32.21 -20.43
N THR A 154 -9.12 -32.51 -20.31
CA THR A 154 -9.82 -33.52 -21.12
C THR A 154 -10.03 -33.04 -22.56
N TYR A 155 -10.32 -31.75 -22.75
CA TYR A 155 -10.55 -31.12 -24.05
C TYR A 155 -9.42 -30.12 -24.36
N PRO A 156 -8.35 -30.56 -25.07
CA PRO A 156 -7.23 -29.70 -25.40
C PRO A 156 -7.67 -28.57 -26.36
N ALA A 157 -6.90 -27.49 -26.41
CA ALA A 157 -7.20 -26.29 -27.22
C ALA A 157 -7.32 -26.56 -28.75
N SER A 158 -6.96 -27.75 -29.20
CA SER A 158 -7.11 -28.21 -30.58
C SER A 158 -8.52 -28.74 -30.90
N ASP A 159 -9.37 -28.96 -29.90
CA ASP A 159 -10.78 -29.35 -30.09
C ASP A 159 -11.65 -28.11 -30.24
N ALA A 160 -12.29 -27.96 -31.40
CA ALA A 160 -13.14 -26.81 -31.73
C ALA A 160 -14.42 -26.76 -30.89
N GLU A 161 -14.88 -27.91 -30.36
CA GLU A 161 -16.08 -28.03 -29.52
C GLU A 161 -15.77 -27.94 -28.02
N ARG A 162 -14.52 -27.58 -27.66
CA ARG A 162 -14.05 -27.54 -26.26
C ARG A 162 -14.92 -26.69 -25.33
N TRP A 163 -15.55 -25.64 -25.85
CA TRP A 163 -16.37 -24.73 -25.04
C TRP A 163 -17.84 -25.18 -24.93
N ASP A 164 -18.24 -26.17 -25.72
CA ASP A 164 -19.61 -26.71 -25.76
C ASP A 164 -19.76 -28.01 -24.94
N LYS A 165 -18.65 -28.60 -24.47
CA LYS A 165 -18.59 -29.86 -23.70
C LYS A 165 -18.15 -29.61 -22.26
#